data_AF-A0AAU9WMJ3-F1
#
_entry.id   AF-A0AAU9WMJ3-F1
#
_cell.length_a   1.000
_cell.length_b   1.000
_cell.length_c   1.000
_cell.angle_alpha   90.00
_cell.angle_beta   90.00
_cell.angle_gamma   90.00
#
_symmetry.space_group_name_H-M   'P 1'
#
loop_
_entity.id
_entity.type
_entity.pdbx_description
1 polymer ?
#
loop_
_entity_poly.entity_id
_entity_poly.type
_entity_poly.pdbx_seq_one_letter_code
_entity_poly.pdbx_strand_id
1 'polypeptide(L)'
;MFFSTDKVSVGFKSGFPVILLPLPSRREQCEFVLRPLTHTVKDFLENIQKEDKGIERATVYNVDGSRISGSTGVDVLLQSDFKVVLNDNSYFVSVPDETKPPIDDFKTVAHVKTLVHQLYSAMNIEQHQLEKERYLMAELEKLQLELKPMEDIKAEIDRKSAQRTNIVVWGGLGYMAFQFGLLARLTWWEYSWDIMEPVTYFVGYGTAMACYAYFVLTRQEFLYPDARDRQFLLFFHKLSKRKVFDIRRYNEIKDAILKIEADLQVLRSPLFLHLPENARMELLEKISPKEDEK
;
A
#
# COMPACT_ATOMS: atom_id res chain seq x y z
N MET A 1 15.80 -56.86 -23.68
CA MET A 1 15.78 -55.66 -22.84
C MET A 1 14.81 -54.70 -23.52
N PHE A 2 13.59 -54.58 -23.00
CA PHE A 2 12.48 -53.93 -23.70
C PHE A 2 12.67 -52.41 -23.72
N PHE A 3 12.97 -51.84 -24.89
CA PHE A 3 12.77 -50.43 -25.18
C PHE A 3 11.29 -50.23 -25.51
N SER A 4 10.50 -49.71 -24.58
CA SER A 4 9.20 -49.10 -24.92
C SER A 4 9.45 -47.62 -25.13
N THR A 5 9.51 -47.19 -26.39
CA THR A 5 9.63 -45.78 -26.80
C THR A 5 8.30 -45.08 -26.64
N ASP A 6 7.96 -44.68 -25.41
CA ASP A 6 6.98 -43.61 -25.20
C ASP A 6 7.70 -42.27 -25.43
N LYS A 7 7.37 -41.61 -26.55
CA LYS A 7 8.01 -40.36 -26.98
C LYS A 7 7.75 -39.24 -25.97
N VAL A 8 8.79 -38.86 -25.23
CA VAL A 8 8.83 -37.59 -24.49
C VAL A 8 9.40 -36.53 -25.41
N SER A 9 8.71 -35.40 -25.53
CA SER A 9 9.14 -34.27 -26.36
C SER A 9 9.18 -32.99 -25.55
N VAL A 10 10.18 -32.16 -25.85
CA VAL A 10 10.28 -30.78 -25.38
C VAL A 10 9.87 -29.88 -26.52
N GLY A 11 8.92 -28.97 -26.27
CA GLY A 11 8.46 -27.97 -27.22
C GLY A 11 8.53 -26.56 -26.65
N PHE A 12 8.23 -25.56 -27.46
CA PHE A 12 8.03 -24.18 -27.01
C PHE A 12 6.59 -23.75 -27.32
N LYS A 13 5.90 -23.23 -26.30
CA LYS A 13 4.63 -22.53 -26.49
C LYS A 13 4.74 -21.15 -25.87
N SER A 14 4.43 -20.13 -26.67
CA SER A 14 4.40 -18.72 -26.23
C SER A 14 5.69 -18.24 -25.53
N GLY A 15 6.85 -18.72 -25.97
CA GLY A 15 8.16 -18.31 -25.42
C GLY A 15 8.62 -19.07 -24.17
N PHE A 16 7.88 -20.07 -23.71
CA PHE A 16 8.28 -20.92 -22.57
C PHE A 16 8.56 -22.37 -23.02
N PRO A 17 9.59 -23.02 -22.45
CA PRO A 17 9.84 -24.44 -22.67
C PRO A 17 8.76 -25.27 -21.99
N VAL A 18 8.32 -26.29 -22.73
CA VAL A 18 7.22 -27.17 -22.35
C VAL A 18 7.69 -28.61 -22.48
N ILE A 19 7.48 -29.41 -21.43
CA ILE A 19 7.82 -30.83 -21.44
C ILE A 19 6.55 -31.66 -21.47
N LEU A 20 6.44 -32.55 -22.46
CA LEU A 20 5.34 -33.50 -22.62
C LEU A 20 5.75 -34.86 -22.06
N LEU A 21 5.19 -35.24 -20.90
CA LEU A 21 5.52 -36.48 -20.19
C LEU A 21 4.29 -37.38 -20.06
N PRO A 22 4.38 -38.67 -20.41
CA PRO A 22 3.32 -39.63 -20.14
C PRO A 22 3.32 -40.00 -18.65
N LEU A 23 2.20 -39.73 -17.97
CA LEU A 23 2.06 -40.05 -16.54
C LEU A 23 1.68 -41.53 -16.36
N PRO A 24 2.37 -42.26 -15.45
CA PRO A 24 2.24 -43.71 -15.32
C PRO A 24 0.86 -44.18 -14.85
N SER A 25 0.15 -43.39 -14.03
CA SER A 25 -1.13 -43.83 -13.46
C SER A 25 -2.30 -43.76 -14.45
N ARG A 26 -2.33 -42.72 -15.30
CA ARG A 26 -3.44 -42.47 -16.24
C ARG A 26 -3.11 -42.80 -17.70
N ARG A 27 -1.83 -43.01 -18.04
CA ARG A 27 -1.34 -43.20 -19.42
C ARG A 27 -1.77 -42.08 -20.38
N GLU A 28 -1.89 -40.86 -19.85
CA GLU A 28 -2.15 -39.64 -20.61
C GLU A 28 -0.87 -38.81 -20.72
N GLN A 29 -0.72 -38.06 -21.80
CA GLN A 29 0.39 -37.11 -21.97
C GLN A 29 0.04 -35.79 -21.28
N CYS A 30 0.81 -35.42 -20.28
CA CYS A 30 0.67 -34.15 -19.58
C CYS A 30 1.75 -33.15 -20.00
N GLU A 31 1.31 -31.91 -20.13
CA GLU A 31 2.12 -30.79 -20.58
C GLU A 31 2.56 -29.95 -19.38
N PHE A 32 3.87 -29.88 -19.14
CA PHE A 32 4.45 -29.09 -18.05
C PHE A 32 5.18 -27.86 -18.60
N VAL A 33 4.65 -26.67 -18.32
CA VAL A 33 5.27 -25.40 -18.69
C VAL A 33 6.33 -25.01 -17.66
N LEU A 34 7.54 -24.71 -18.13
CA LEU A 34 8.65 -24.34 -17.26
C LEU A 34 9.06 -22.88 -17.45
N ARG A 35 9.54 -22.26 -16.36
CA ARG A 35 10.04 -20.88 -16.34
C ARG A 35 11.54 -20.91 -16.01
N PRO A 36 12.43 -20.81 -17.01
CA PRO A 36 13.88 -21.04 -16.83
C PRO A 36 14.55 -20.18 -15.76
N LEU A 37 14.06 -18.95 -15.53
CA LEU A 37 14.67 -18.00 -14.59
C LEU A 37 14.14 -18.08 -13.15
N THR A 38 12.99 -18.73 -12.94
CA THR A 38 12.30 -18.76 -11.63
C THR A 38 12.13 -20.17 -11.08
N HIS A 39 11.96 -21.17 -11.94
CA HIS A 39 11.74 -22.55 -11.51
C HIS A 39 13.04 -23.34 -11.39
N THR A 40 13.08 -24.21 -10.39
CA THR A 40 14.13 -25.19 -10.16
C THR A 40 13.67 -26.59 -10.59
N VAL A 41 14.63 -27.52 -10.70
CA VAL A 41 14.34 -28.94 -10.94
C VAL A 41 13.42 -29.51 -9.86
N LYS A 42 13.53 -29.04 -8.60
CA LYS A 42 12.65 -29.44 -7.51
C LYS A 42 11.21 -29.03 -7.78
N ASP A 43 10.97 -27.78 -8.19
CA ASP A 43 9.61 -27.29 -8.50
C ASP A 43 8.98 -28.09 -9.64
N PHE A 44 9.77 -28.42 -10.66
CA PHE A 44 9.34 -29.29 -11.75
C PHE A 44 8.93 -30.69 -11.26
N LEU A 45 9.76 -31.32 -10.42
CA LEU A 45 9.47 -32.65 -9.86
C LEU A 45 8.26 -32.61 -8.92
N GLU A 46 8.11 -31.57 -8.11
CA GLU A 46 6.94 -31.38 -7.25
C GLU A 46 5.66 -31.19 -8.06
N ASN A 47 5.72 -30.47 -9.19
CA ASN A 47 4.56 -30.30 -10.07
C ASN A 47 4.13 -31.64 -10.70
N ILE A 48 5.08 -32.49 -11.09
CA ILE A 48 4.79 -33.84 -11.58
C ILE A 48 4.14 -34.69 -10.48
N GLN A 49 4.67 -34.66 -9.25
CA GLN A 49 4.14 -35.42 -8.12
C GLN A 49 2.75 -34.94 -7.67
N LYS A 50 2.47 -33.64 -7.78
CA LYS A 50 1.14 -33.07 -7.49
C LYS A 50 0.09 -33.50 -8.52
N GLU A 51 0.48 -33.59 -9.79
CA GLU A 51 -0.42 -33.99 -10.89
C GLU A 51 -0.74 -35.50 -10.82
N ASP A 52 0.27 -36.34 -10.56
CA ASP A 52 0.09 -37.78 -10.41
C ASP A 52 0.55 -38.27 -9.03
N LYS A 53 -0.43 -38.44 -8.14
CA LYS A 53 -0.20 -38.99 -6.79
C LYS A 53 0.31 -40.43 -6.77
N GLY A 54 0.31 -41.14 -7.90
CA GLY A 54 0.93 -42.47 -8.03
C GLY A 54 2.45 -42.44 -8.21
N ILE A 55 3.04 -41.25 -8.36
CA ILE A 55 4.50 -41.09 -8.46
C ILE A 55 5.08 -40.84 -7.06
N GLU A 56 5.65 -41.89 -6.46
CA GLU A 56 6.32 -41.81 -5.16
C GLU A 56 7.75 -41.27 -5.29
N ARG A 57 8.43 -41.58 -6.40
CA ARG A 57 9.83 -41.22 -6.62
C ARG A 57 10.01 -40.60 -8.00
N ALA A 58 10.40 -39.32 -8.03
CA ALA A 58 10.74 -38.61 -9.25
C ALA A 58 12.18 -38.07 -9.14
N THR A 59 13.04 -38.41 -10.11
CA THR A 59 14.44 -38.00 -10.12
C THR A 59 14.92 -37.69 -11.53
N VAL A 60 15.82 -36.72 -11.66
CA VAL A 60 16.44 -36.35 -12.94
C VAL A 60 17.92 -36.74 -12.92
N TYR A 61 18.37 -37.36 -14.00
CA TYR A 61 19.75 -37.77 -14.23
C TYR A 61 20.28 -37.12 -15.51
N ASN A 62 21.58 -36.88 -15.54
CA ASN A 62 22.29 -36.51 -16.75
C ASN A 62 22.47 -37.73 -17.67
N VAL A 63 22.86 -37.51 -18.93
CA VAL A 63 23.21 -38.56 -19.89
C VAL A 63 24.32 -39.46 -19.35
N ASP A 64 25.23 -38.91 -18.54
CA ASP A 64 26.32 -39.62 -17.87
C ASP A 64 25.88 -40.45 -16.64
N GLY A 65 24.59 -40.45 -16.30
CA GLY A 65 24.03 -41.20 -15.16
C GLY A 65 24.19 -40.54 -13.79
N SER A 66 24.74 -39.32 -13.72
CA SER A 66 24.83 -38.54 -12.48
C SER A 66 23.48 -37.89 -12.13
N ARG A 67 23.08 -37.90 -10.86
CA ARG A 67 21.82 -37.28 -10.40
C ARG A 67 21.95 -35.75 -10.35
N ILE A 68 21.00 -35.05 -10.94
CA ILE A 68 20.93 -33.57 -10.92
C ILE A 68 20.27 -33.12 -9.60
N SER A 69 20.83 -32.09 -8.96
CA SER A 69 20.29 -31.52 -7.72
C SER A 69 18.93 -30.86 -7.96
N GLY A 70 18.01 -30.98 -7.00
CA GLY A 70 16.73 -30.27 -7.04
C GLY A 70 16.87 -28.75 -7.03
N SER A 71 17.97 -28.21 -6.51
CA SER A 71 18.26 -26.76 -6.51
C SER A 71 18.80 -26.23 -7.84
N THR A 72 19.02 -27.10 -8.82
CA THR A 72 19.51 -26.69 -10.14
C THR A 72 18.40 -25.91 -10.85
N GLY A 73 18.75 -24.81 -11.50
CA GLY A 73 17.80 -24.04 -12.31
C GLY A 73 17.38 -24.82 -13.56
N VAL A 74 16.15 -24.61 -14.02
CA VAL A 74 15.66 -25.22 -15.25
C VAL A 74 16.43 -24.72 -16.48
N ASP A 75 16.91 -23.48 -16.44
CA ASP A 75 17.80 -22.90 -17.45
C ASP A 75 19.06 -23.75 -17.72
N VAL A 76 19.69 -24.26 -16.66
CA VAL A 76 20.88 -25.13 -16.78
C VAL A 76 20.48 -26.53 -17.25
N LEU A 77 19.33 -27.03 -16.77
CA LEU A 77 18.83 -28.36 -17.17
C LEU A 77 18.58 -28.44 -18.68
N LEU A 78 18.01 -27.39 -19.28
CA LEU A 78 17.66 -27.34 -20.71
C LEU A 78 18.87 -27.11 -21.64
N GLN A 79 20.09 -26.98 -21.13
CA GLN A 79 21.29 -26.87 -21.96
C GLN A 79 21.75 -28.23 -22.51
N SER A 80 21.40 -29.31 -21.82
CA SER A 80 21.82 -30.68 -22.13
C SER A 80 20.63 -31.63 -22.15
N ASP A 81 20.74 -32.72 -22.89
CA ASP A 81 19.79 -33.83 -22.81
C ASP A 81 19.82 -34.45 -21.41
N PHE A 82 18.67 -34.93 -20.93
CA PHE A 82 18.57 -35.50 -19.59
C PHE A 82 17.59 -36.66 -19.54
N LYS A 83 17.68 -37.44 -18.47
CA LYS A 83 16.84 -38.60 -18.22
C LYS A 83 15.98 -38.37 -16.99
N VAL A 84 14.67 -38.44 -17.16
CA VAL A 84 13.70 -38.37 -16.07
C VAL A 84 13.31 -39.79 -15.68
N VAL A 85 13.45 -40.12 -14.40
CA VAL A 85 13.05 -41.42 -13.85
C VAL A 85 11.87 -41.18 -12.91
N LEU A 86 10.71 -41.73 -13.28
CA LEU A 86 9.47 -41.70 -12.51
C LEU A 86 9.16 -43.13 -12.07
N ASN A 87 9.27 -43.41 -10.77
CA ASN A 87 9.22 -44.75 -10.18
C ASN A 87 10.23 -45.69 -10.87
N ASP A 88 9.74 -46.67 -11.64
CA ASP A 88 10.54 -47.63 -12.41
C ASP A 88 10.64 -47.28 -13.91
N ASN A 89 9.91 -46.25 -14.35
CA ASN A 89 9.89 -45.82 -15.75
C ASN A 89 10.96 -44.77 -15.99
N SER A 90 11.71 -44.97 -17.08
CA SER A 90 12.86 -44.14 -17.41
C SER A 90 12.63 -43.48 -18.77
N TYR A 91 12.48 -42.16 -18.78
CA TYR A 91 12.20 -41.36 -19.96
C TYR A 91 13.43 -40.56 -20.36
N PHE A 92 13.85 -40.70 -21.62
CA PHE A 92 14.93 -39.91 -22.18
C PHE A 92 14.34 -38.66 -22.85
N VAL A 93 14.80 -37.49 -22.42
CA VAL A 93 14.34 -36.19 -22.89
C VAL A 93 15.46 -35.59 -23.72
N SER A 94 15.29 -35.60 -25.04
CA SER A 94 16.19 -34.90 -25.95
C SER A 94 15.68 -33.48 -26.14
N VAL A 95 16.55 -32.50 -25.88
CA VAL A 95 16.22 -31.07 -25.88
C VAL A 95 16.62 -30.52 -27.26
N PRO A 96 15.65 -30.15 -28.14
CA PRO A 96 15.96 -29.71 -29.50
C PRO A 96 16.87 -28.47 -29.52
N ASP A 97 17.74 -28.32 -30.52
CA ASP A 97 18.66 -27.16 -30.59
C ASP A 97 17.94 -25.80 -30.67
N GLU A 98 16.70 -25.75 -31.19
CA GLU A 98 15.85 -24.55 -31.18
C GLU A 98 15.35 -24.17 -29.77
N THR A 99 15.39 -25.11 -28.83
CA THR A 99 14.97 -24.93 -27.42
C THR A 99 16.13 -24.55 -26.51
N LYS A 100 17.37 -24.65 -27.02
CA LYS A 100 18.55 -24.11 -26.36
C LYS A 100 18.54 -22.60 -26.58
N PRO A 101 18.45 -21.78 -25.53
CA PRO A 101 18.56 -20.33 -25.72
C PRO A 101 19.89 -20.04 -26.42
N PRO A 102 19.94 -19.07 -27.35
CA PRO A 102 21.18 -18.71 -28.03
C PRO A 102 22.27 -18.48 -26.98
N ILE A 103 23.34 -19.25 -27.09
CA ILE A 103 24.39 -19.39 -26.06
C ILE A 103 24.99 -18.02 -25.71
N ASP A 104 25.00 -17.07 -26.65
CA ASP A 104 25.50 -15.72 -26.45
C ASP A 104 24.57 -14.84 -25.59
N ASP A 105 23.25 -14.88 -25.78
CA ASP A 105 22.31 -14.03 -25.03
C ASP A 105 22.11 -14.52 -23.58
N PHE A 106 22.14 -15.83 -23.36
CA PHE A 106 21.94 -16.37 -22.00
C PHE A 106 23.22 -16.27 -21.15
N LYS A 107 24.40 -16.53 -21.75
CA LYS A 107 25.68 -16.29 -21.06
C LYS A 107 25.86 -14.82 -20.73
N THR A 108 25.46 -13.91 -21.62
CA THR A 108 25.50 -12.47 -21.32
C THR A 108 24.54 -12.09 -20.21
N VAL A 109 23.30 -12.58 -20.18
CA VAL A 109 22.36 -12.27 -19.07
C VAL A 109 22.82 -12.86 -17.73
N ALA A 110 23.35 -14.09 -17.71
CA ALA A 110 23.92 -14.68 -16.49
C ALA A 110 25.18 -13.91 -16.03
N HIS A 111 26.00 -13.44 -16.97
CA HIS A 111 27.15 -12.60 -16.69
C HIS A 111 26.74 -11.21 -16.16
N VAL A 112 25.73 -10.59 -16.76
CA VAL A 112 25.16 -9.32 -16.28
C VAL A 112 24.61 -9.50 -14.87
N LYS A 113 23.89 -10.59 -14.59
CA LYS A 113 23.37 -10.89 -13.25
C LYS A 113 24.50 -11.05 -12.22
N THR A 114 25.60 -11.71 -12.58
CA THR A 114 26.76 -11.87 -11.70
C THR A 114 27.52 -10.56 -11.50
N LEU A 115 27.67 -9.73 -12.54
CA LEU A 115 28.23 -8.37 -12.40
C LEU A 115 27.35 -7.50 -11.50
N VAL A 116 26.03 -7.50 -11.72
CA VAL A 116 25.10 -6.75 -10.88
C VAL A 116 25.19 -7.23 -9.44
N HIS A 117 25.21 -8.54 -9.17
CA HIS A 117 25.39 -9.07 -7.82
C HIS A 117 26.73 -8.68 -7.19
N GLN A 118 27.83 -8.74 -7.95
CA GLN A 118 29.14 -8.29 -7.48
C GLN A 118 29.14 -6.80 -7.16
N LEU A 119 28.46 -5.98 -7.98
CA LEU A 119 28.35 -4.54 -7.77
C LEU A 119 27.45 -4.21 -6.57
N TYR A 120 26.32 -4.91 -6.41
CA TYR A 120 25.46 -4.84 -5.22
C TYR A 120 26.22 -5.20 -3.94
N SER A 121 27.05 -6.25 -4.00
CA SER A 121 27.88 -6.69 -2.86
C SER A 121 29.03 -5.73 -2.59
N ALA A 122 29.71 -5.23 -3.62
CA ALA A 122 30.81 -4.28 -3.50
C ALA A 122 30.32 -2.90 -3.02
N MET A 123 29.12 -2.47 -3.40
CA MET A 123 28.52 -1.21 -2.97
C MET A 123 27.84 -1.29 -1.60
N ASN A 124 27.84 -2.46 -0.94
CA ASN A 124 27.35 -2.64 0.42
C ASN A 124 25.99 -1.98 0.69
N ILE A 125 25.07 -2.14 -0.29
CA ILE A 125 23.83 -1.36 -0.35
C ILE A 125 23.01 -1.56 0.93
N GLU A 126 23.00 -2.75 1.52
CA GLU A 126 22.31 -3.03 2.78
C GLU A 126 22.80 -2.14 3.94
N GLN A 127 24.11 -1.95 4.09
CA GLN A 127 24.66 -1.09 5.14
C GLN A 127 24.30 0.38 4.88
N HIS A 128 24.35 0.82 3.63
CA HIS A 128 23.93 2.18 3.28
C HIS A 128 22.42 2.41 3.54
N GLN A 129 21.57 1.42 3.26
CA GLN A 129 20.15 1.50 3.59
C GLN A 129 19.92 1.58 5.10
N LEU A 130 20.63 0.78 5.89
CA LEU A 130 20.51 0.79 7.35
C LEU A 130 21.00 2.11 7.96
N GLU A 131 22.11 2.65 7.47
CA GLU A 131 22.61 3.97 7.88
C GLU A 131 21.61 5.08 7.54
N LYS A 132 21.04 5.03 6.33
CA LYS A 132 20.01 5.99 5.90
C LYS A 132 18.75 5.90 6.75
N GLU A 133 18.28 4.69 7.08
CA GLU A 133 17.14 4.48 7.97
C GLU A 133 17.43 5.06 9.36
N ARG A 134 18.61 4.77 9.94
CA ARG A 134 19.02 5.31 11.24
C ARG A 134 19.08 6.83 11.23
N TYR A 135 19.64 7.42 10.18
CA TYR A 135 19.71 8.87 10.00
C TYR A 135 18.31 9.50 9.95
N LEU A 136 17.41 8.93 9.14
CA LEU A 136 16.03 9.39 9.01
C LEU A 136 15.26 9.27 10.34
N MET A 137 15.45 8.17 11.09
CA MET A 137 14.83 8.03 12.41
C MET A 137 15.35 9.06 13.42
N ALA A 138 16.66 9.33 13.44
CA ALA A 138 17.23 10.32 14.34
C ALA A 138 16.73 11.74 14.03
N GLU A 139 16.62 12.10 12.74
CA GLU A 139 16.07 13.39 12.33
C GLU A 139 14.56 13.49 12.63
N LEU A 140 13.81 12.40 12.46
CA LEU A 140 12.40 12.33 12.86
C LEU A 140 12.23 12.58 14.36
N GLU A 141 13.01 11.91 15.20
CA GLU A 141 12.97 12.09 16.66
C GLU A 141 13.26 13.54 17.05
N LYS A 142 14.26 14.16 16.43
CA LYS A 142 14.61 15.57 16.64
C LYS A 142 13.47 16.51 16.25
N LEU A 143 12.86 16.30 15.08
CA LEU A 143 11.72 17.12 14.62
C LEU A 143 10.48 16.93 15.50
N GLN A 144 10.21 15.70 15.96
CA GLN A 144 9.12 15.43 16.91
C GLN A 144 9.36 16.13 18.26
N LEU A 145 10.61 16.18 18.72
CA LEU A 145 10.97 16.89 19.94
C LEU A 145 10.80 18.41 19.80
N GLU A 146 11.13 18.98 18.64
CA GLU A 146 10.87 20.40 18.32
C GLU A 146 9.36 20.69 18.16
N LEU A 147 8.60 19.74 17.63
CA LEU A 147 7.16 19.86 17.40
C LEU A 147 6.34 19.87 18.70
N LYS A 148 6.75 19.07 19.70
CA LYS A 148 6.04 18.91 20.98
C LYS A 148 5.67 20.22 21.69
N PRO A 149 6.60 21.17 21.95
CA PRO A 149 6.25 22.45 22.58
C PRO A 149 5.32 23.30 21.70
N MET A 150 5.42 23.20 20.38
CA MET A 150 4.53 23.90 19.45
C MET A 150 3.12 23.32 19.47
N GLU A 151 2.98 22.00 19.58
CA GLU A 151 1.70 21.31 19.73
C GLU A 151 1.01 21.67 21.03
N ASP A 152 1.74 21.77 22.15
CA ASP A 152 1.17 22.21 23.43
C ASP A 152 0.59 23.63 23.34
N ILE A 153 1.33 24.55 22.70
CA ILE A 153 0.87 25.93 22.48
C ILE A 153 -0.35 25.95 21.56
N LYS A 154 -0.34 25.16 20.48
CA LYS A 154 -1.47 25.03 19.55
C LYS A 154 -2.70 24.47 20.25
N ALA A 155 -2.56 23.39 21.02
CA ALA A 155 -3.65 22.76 21.77
C ALA A 155 -4.31 23.75 22.75
N GLU A 156 -3.50 24.59 23.40
CA GLU A 156 -4.01 25.63 24.28
C GLU A 156 -4.75 26.74 23.52
N ILE A 157 -4.30 27.11 22.31
CA ILE A 157 -5.02 28.05 21.44
C ILE A 157 -6.31 27.43 20.92
N ASP A 158 -6.29 26.17 20.49
CA ASP A 158 -7.45 25.42 20.01
C ASP A 158 -8.50 25.34 21.11
N ARG A 159 -8.11 24.97 22.34
CA ARG A 159 -9.02 24.91 23.49
C ARG A 159 -9.68 26.26 23.78
N LYS A 160 -8.88 27.34 23.82
CA LYS A 160 -9.38 28.70 24.07
C LYS A 160 -10.29 29.20 22.95
N SER A 161 -9.98 28.85 21.70
CA SER A 161 -10.78 29.24 20.54
C SER A 161 -12.10 28.48 20.52
N ALA A 162 -12.08 27.17 20.79
CA ALA A 162 -13.28 26.34 20.89
C ALA A 162 -14.22 26.81 22.01
N GLN A 163 -13.69 27.14 23.18
CA GLN A 163 -14.48 27.69 24.29
C GLN A 163 -15.18 29.00 23.89
N ARG A 164 -14.45 29.93 23.25
CA ARG A 164 -15.03 31.20 22.80
C ARG A 164 -16.09 31.00 21.73
N THR A 165 -15.83 30.13 20.76
CA THR A 165 -16.80 29.79 19.72
C THR A 165 -18.05 29.15 20.34
N ASN A 166 -17.90 28.23 21.29
CA ASN A 166 -19.04 27.65 22.00
C ASN A 166 -19.84 28.69 22.78
N ILE A 167 -19.19 29.65 23.45
CA ILE A 167 -19.90 30.75 24.14
C ILE A 167 -20.71 31.58 23.14
N VAL A 168 -20.17 31.85 21.95
CA VAL A 168 -20.91 32.58 20.90
C VAL A 168 -22.10 31.77 20.39
N VAL A 169 -21.93 30.47 20.15
CA VAL A 169 -23.02 29.57 19.70
C VAL A 169 -24.13 29.48 20.76
N TRP A 170 -23.77 29.26 22.01
CA TRP A 170 -24.71 29.26 23.14
C TRP A 170 -25.34 30.63 23.38
N GLY A 171 -24.60 31.71 23.16
CA GLY A 171 -25.12 33.07 23.18
C GLY A 171 -26.18 33.32 22.10
N GLY A 172 -25.97 32.76 20.90
CA GLY A 172 -26.96 32.78 19.82
C GLY A 172 -28.25 32.04 20.20
N LEU A 173 -28.14 30.87 20.85
CA LEU A 173 -29.29 30.16 21.39
C LEU A 173 -30.01 30.97 22.48
N GLY A 174 -29.26 31.59 23.39
CA GLY A 174 -29.81 32.46 24.44
C GLY A 174 -30.54 33.68 23.86
N TYR A 175 -30.00 34.30 22.80
CA TYR A 175 -30.64 35.38 22.09
C TYR A 175 -31.97 34.94 21.44
N MET A 176 -31.99 33.80 20.76
CA MET A 176 -33.22 33.25 20.16
C MET A 176 -34.27 32.94 21.23
N ALA A 177 -33.87 32.37 22.37
CA ALA A 177 -34.76 32.11 23.50
C ALA A 177 -35.30 33.39 24.13
N PHE A 178 -34.46 34.42 24.29
CA PHE A 178 -34.88 35.73 24.78
C PHE A 178 -35.84 36.41 23.82
N GLN A 179 -35.54 36.39 22.52
CA GLN A 179 -36.41 36.92 21.46
C GLN A 179 -37.80 36.25 21.50
N PHE A 180 -37.83 34.92 21.63
CA PHE A 180 -39.09 34.19 21.76
C PHE A 180 -39.84 34.54 23.05
N GLY A 181 -39.15 34.58 24.20
CA GLY A 181 -39.75 34.90 25.50
C GLY A 181 -40.31 36.33 25.56
N LEU A 182 -39.61 37.30 24.97
CA LEU A 182 -40.06 38.69 24.89
C LEU A 182 -41.34 38.81 24.05
N LEU A 183 -41.37 38.17 22.88
CA LEU A 183 -42.56 38.14 22.04
C LEU A 183 -43.73 37.42 22.71
N ALA A 184 -43.47 36.30 23.39
CA ALA A 184 -44.49 35.56 24.13
C ALA A 184 -45.10 36.39 25.28
N ARG A 185 -44.25 37.09 26.05
CA ARG A 185 -44.67 38.01 27.11
C ARG A 185 -45.56 39.12 26.55
N LEU A 186 -45.07 39.84 25.53
CA LEU A 186 -45.78 40.94 24.89
C LEU A 186 -47.14 40.50 24.31
N THR A 187 -47.21 39.29 23.72
CA THR A 187 -48.43 38.78 23.05
C THR A 187 -49.51 38.30 24.01
N TRP A 188 -49.16 37.90 25.24
CA TRP A 188 -50.13 37.35 26.20
C TRP A 188 -50.48 38.29 27.35
N TRP A 189 -49.59 39.21 27.72
CA TRP A 189 -49.79 40.07 28.90
C TRP A 189 -50.04 41.54 28.55
N GLU A 190 -49.29 42.11 27.60
CA GLU A 190 -49.33 43.55 27.33
C GLU A 190 -50.10 43.95 26.05
N TYR A 191 -50.07 43.14 25.00
CA TYR A 191 -50.69 43.45 23.70
C TYR A 191 -51.42 42.24 23.13
N SER A 192 -52.60 42.45 22.54
CA SER A 192 -53.32 41.42 21.78
C SER A 192 -52.54 41.02 20.52
N TRP A 193 -52.75 39.79 20.05
CA TRP A 193 -52.09 39.21 18.88
C TRP A 193 -52.16 40.09 17.61
N ASP A 194 -53.27 40.82 17.45
CA ASP A 194 -53.53 41.74 16.32
C ASP A 194 -52.47 42.87 16.17
N ILE A 195 -51.85 43.31 17.26
CA ILE A 195 -50.78 44.33 17.24
C ILE A 195 -49.40 43.69 17.03
N MET A 196 -49.21 42.46 17.48
CA MET A 196 -47.92 41.75 17.43
C MET A 196 -47.65 41.06 16.08
N GLU A 197 -48.69 40.76 15.31
CA GLU A 197 -48.59 40.14 13.98
C GLU A 197 -47.60 40.86 13.04
N PRO A 198 -47.72 42.19 12.76
CA PRO A 198 -46.76 42.88 11.89
C PRO A 198 -45.35 42.95 12.49
N VAL A 199 -45.22 43.04 13.82
CA VAL A 199 -43.92 43.10 14.50
C VAL A 199 -43.14 41.81 14.31
N THR A 200 -43.79 40.66 14.52
CA THR A 200 -43.14 39.36 14.32
C THR A 200 -42.74 39.12 12.87
N TYR A 201 -43.55 39.60 11.91
CA TYR A 201 -43.22 39.55 10.49
C TYR A 201 -41.95 40.35 10.17
N PHE A 202 -41.84 41.60 10.64
CA PHE A 202 -40.64 42.42 10.43
C PHE A 202 -39.40 41.83 11.09
N VAL A 203 -39.54 41.23 12.27
CA VAL A 203 -38.42 40.56 12.96
C VAL A 203 -37.94 39.33 12.19
N GLY A 204 -38.86 38.49 11.68
CA GLY A 204 -38.52 37.34 10.85
C GLY A 204 -37.86 37.75 9.53
N TYR A 205 -38.43 38.74 8.85
CA TYR A 205 -37.87 39.27 7.60
C TYR A 205 -36.50 39.94 7.82
N GLY A 206 -36.33 40.67 8.93
CA GLY A 206 -35.05 41.26 9.32
C GLY A 206 -33.98 40.21 9.61
N THR A 207 -34.35 39.08 10.22
CA THR A 207 -33.44 37.94 10.43
C THR A 207 -33.01 37.32 9.10
N ALA A 208 -33.95 37.12 8.17
CA ALA A 208 -33.63 36.63 6.83
C ALA A 208 -32.71 37.59 6.06
N MET A 209 -32.97 38.90 6.16
CA MET A 209 -32.12 39.94 5.58
C MET A 209 -30.70 39.92 6.18
N ALA A 210 -30.56 39.72 7.49
CA ALA A 210 -29.26 39.58 8.14
C ALA A 210 -28.50 38.32 7.68
N CYS A 211 -29.18 37.18 7.53
CA CYS A 211 -28.59 35.97 6.95
C CYS A 211 -28.11 36.21 5.52
N TYR A 212 -28.89 36.93 4.71
CA TYR A 212 -28.50 37.29 3.34
C TYR A 212 -27.34 38.28 3.30
N ALA A 213 -27.33 39.29 4.18
CA ALA A 213 -26.21 40.22 4.32
C ALA A 213 -24.91 39.49 4.71
N TYR A 214 -25.00 38.50 5.61
CA TYR A 214 -23.87 37.63 5.95
C TYR A 214 -23.36 36.85 4.74
N PHE A 215 -24.27 36.28 3.93
CA PHE A 215 -23.92 35.60 2.68
C PHE A 215 -23.18 36.52 1.71
N VAL A 216 -23.67 37.75 1.50
CA VAL A 216 -23.02 38.72 0.60
C VAL A 216 -21.61 39.08 1.07
N LEU A 217 -21.42 39.29 2.37
CA LEU A 217 -20.11 39.62 2.94
C LEU A 217 -19.13 38.43 2.92
N THR A 218 -19.63 37.22 3.12
CA THR A 218 -18.81 36.03 3.36
C THR A 218 -18.67 35.14 2.11
N ARG A 219 -19.53 35.34 1.11
CA ARG A 219 -19.70 34.49 -0.08
C ARG A 219 -19.91 33.00 0.23
N GLN A 220 -20.46 32.70 1.41
CA GLN A 220 -20.79 31.35 1.87
C GLN A 220 -22.18 31.38 2.49
N GLU A 221 -22.97 30.36 2.21
CA GLU A 221 -24.30 30.18 2.81
C GLU A 221 -24.19 30.08 4.33
N PHE A 222 -25.21 30.54 5.05
CA PHE A 222 -25.21 30.50 6.52
C PHE A 222 -25.51 29.07 6.99
N LEU A 223 -24.53 28.19 6.89
CA LEU A 223 -24.54 26.89 7.53
C LEU A 223 -23.91 27.02 8.92
N TYR A 224 -24.64 26.56 9.94
CA TYR A 224 -24.19 26.57 11.33
C TYR A 224 -22.79 25.94 11.56
N PRO A 225 -22.43 24.78 10.95
CA PRO A 225 -21.07 24.24 11.09
C PRO A 225 -20.01 25.13 10.44
N ASP A 226 -20.24 25.61 9.22
CA ASP A 226 -19.26 26.41 8.48
C ASP A 226 -19.04 27.79 9.13
N ALA A 227 -20.10 28.42 9.63
CA ALA A 227 -20.01 29.68 10.37
C ALA A 227 -19.25 29.51 11.69
N ARG A 228 -19.45 28.39 12.38
CA ARG A 228 -18.71 28.03 13.61
C ARG A 228 -17.22 27.85 13.33
N ASP A 229 -16.87 27.11 12.28
CA ASP A 229 -15.49 26.82 11.92
C ASP A 229 -14.76 28.08 11.44
N ARG A 230 -15.44 28.95 10.69
CA ARG A 230 -14.91 30.26 10.33
C ARG A 230 -14.63 31.12 11.56
N GLN A 231 -15.58 31.19 12.49
CA GLN A 231 -15.42 31.98 13.71
C GLN A 231 -14.28 31.42 14.58
N PHE A 232 -14.17 30.09 14.67
CA PHE A 232 -13.04 29.41 15.29
C PHE A 232 -11.72 29.80 14.62
N LEU A 233 -11.62 29.77 13.30
CA LEU A 233 -10.41 30.09 12.55
C LEU A 233 -9.97 31.55 12.74
N LEU A 234 -10.93 32.49 12.75
CA LEU A 234 -10.68 33.89 13.03
C LEU A 234 -10.10 34.10 14.44
N PHE A 235 -10.70 33.43 15.44
CA PHE A 235 -10.18 33.47 16.80
C PHE A 235 -8.81 32.80 16.92
N PHE A 236 -8.62 31.64 16.29
CA PHE A 236 -7.35 30.92 16.25
C PHE A 236 -6.24 31.80 15.69
N HIS A 237 -6.45 32.42 14.53
CA HIS A 237 -5.46 33.28 13.89
C HIS A 237 -5.18 34.55 14.72
N LYS A 238 -6.20 35.14 15.35
CA LYS A 238 -6.03 36.30 16.24
C LYS A 238 -5.26 35.95 17.52
N LEU A 239 -5.51 34.79 18.11
CA LEU A 239 -4.78 34.30 19.29
C LEU A 239 -3.35 33.87 18.94
N SER A 240 -3.17 33.21 17.79
CA SER A 240 -1.87 32.80 17.27
C SER A 240 -0.95 34.01 17.06
N LYS A 241 -1.45 35.06 16.39
CA LYS A 241 -0.73 36.34 16.25
C LYS A 241 -0.36 36.98 17.59
N ARG A 242 -1.23 36.87 18.59
CA ARG A 242 -0.99 37.44 19.93
C ARG A 242 0.07 36.65 20.71
N LYS A 243 0.13 35.34 20.55
CA LYS A 243 1.12 34.47 21.21
C LYS A 243 2.44 34.35 20.44
N VAL A 244 2.59 35.03 19.29
CA VAL A 244 3.76 34.91 18.39
C VAL A 244 4.01 33.44 18.04
N PHE A 245 2.93 32.69 17.77
CA PHE A 245 3.07 31.31 17.33
C PHE A 245 3.40 31.28 15.84
N ASP A 246 4.58 30.74 15.49
CA ASP A 246 5.01 30.66 14.10
C ASP A 246 4.33 29.48 13.40
N ILE A 247 3.16 29.75 12.82
CA ILE A 247 2.38 28.78 12.05
C ILE A 247 3.19 28.24 10.86
N ARG A 248 4.07 29.06 10.26
CA ARG A 248 4.87 28.64 9.10
C ARG A 248 5.88 27.59 9.51
N ARG A 249 6.64 27.87 10.57
CA ARG A 249 7.61 26.92 11.12
C ARG A 249 6.95 25.60 11.56
N TYR A 250 5.79 25.68 12.19
CA TYR A 250 5.02 24.49 12.57
C TYR A 250 4.61 23.64 11.36
N ASN A 251 4.11 24.26 10.29
CA ASN A 251 3.76 23.55 9.06
C ASN A 251 4.99 22.97 8.37
N GLU A 252 6.11 23.70 8.31
CA GLU A 252 7.38 23.20 7.76
C GLU A 252 7.86 21.94 8.49
N ILE A 253 7.80 21.93 9.82
CA ILE A 253 8.16 20.77 10.65
C ILE A 253 7.22 19.59 10.36
N LYS A 254 5.90 19.85 10.27
CA LYS A 254 4.93 18.80 9.92
C LYS A 254 5.16 18.23 8.53
N ASP A 255 5.41 19.07 7.54
CA ASP A 255 5.70 18.65 6.17
C ASP A 255 7.01 17.86 6.10
N ALA A 256 8.02 18.24 6.89
CA ALA A 256 9.28 17.51 7.00
C ALA A 256 9.09 16.13 7.64
N ILE A 257 8.31 16.02 8.70
CA ILE A 257 7.97 14.74 9.35
C ILE A 257 7.23 13.84 8.35
N LEU A 258 6.21 14.35 7.65
CA LEU A 258 5.47 13.58 6.65
C LEU A 258 6.36 13.04 5.53
N LYS A 259 7.32 13.84 5.06
CA LYS A 259 8.31 13.40 4.06
C LYS A 259 9.21 12.29 4.60
N ILE A 260 9.73 12.44 5.82
CA ILE A 260 10.60 11.43 6.44
C ILE A 260 9.83 10.13 6.70
N GLU A 261 8.58 10.21 7.15
CA GLU A 261 7.71 9.05 7.34
C GLU A 261 7.43 8.32 6.02
N ALA A 262 7.15 9.07 4.95
CA ALA A 262 6.97 8.50 3.61
C ALA A 262 8.26 7.83 3.11
N ASP A 263 9.42 8.47 3.28
CA ASP A 263 10.72 7.90 2.90
C ASP A 263 11.03 6.63 3.71
N LEU A 264 10.74 6.61 5.02
CA LEU A 264 10.88 5.43 5.85
C LEU A 264 9.93 4.30 5.43
N GLN A 265 8.70 4.61 5.04
CA GLN A 265 7.75 3.62 4.54
C GLN A 265 8.23 2.99 3.23
N VAL A 266 8.78 3.78 2.32
CA VAL A 266 9.38 3.28 1.07
C VAL A 266 10.58 2.39 1.37
N LEU A 267 11.48 2.80 2.28
CA LEU A 267 12.65 2.01 2.67
C LEU A 267 12.26 0.66 3.31
N ARG A 268 11.20 0.66 4.13
CA ARG A 268 10.65 -0.54 4.77
C ARG A 268 9.79 -1.40 3.85
N SER A 269 9.52 -0.93 2.63
CA SER A 269 8.66 -1.67 1.70
C SER A 269 9.30 -3.02 1.32
N PRO A 270 8.52 -4.10 1.21
CA PRO A 270 9.00 -5.46 0.91
C PRO A 270 9.60 -5.60 -0.50
N LEU A 271 9.51 -4.55 -1.32
CA LEU A 271 10.19 -4.45 -2.61
C LEU A 271 11.69 -4.11 -2.47
N PHE A 272 12.07 -3.39 -1.40
CA PHE A 272 13.44 -2.95 -1.15
C PHE A 272 14.19 -3.86 -0.16
N LEU A 273 13.50 -4.38 0.86
CA LEU A 273 14.01 -5.54 1.59
C LEU A 273 14.00 -6.73 0.63
N HIS A 274 15.15 -7.30 0.31
CA HIS A 274 15.29 -8.51 -0.51
C HIS A 274 14.76 -9.75 0.25
N LEU A 275 13.53 -9.68 0.74
CA LEU A 275 12.85 -10.75 1.44
C LEU A 275 12.58 -11.89 0.45
N PRO A 276 12.76 -13.16 0.88
CA PRO A 276 12.30 -14.29 0.09
C PRO A 276 10.82 -14.11 -0.27
N GLU A 277 10.43 -14.57 -1.47
CA GLU A 277 9.13 -14.32 -2.09
C GLU A 277 7.95 -14.58 -1.15
N ASN A 278 8.07 -15.62 -0.32
CA ASN A 278 7.12 -16.04 0.70
C ASN A 278 6.84 -14.92 1.74
N ALA A 279 7.89 -14.30 2.27
CA ALA A 279 7.78 -13.23 3.27
C ALA A 279 7.33 -11.90 2.64
N ARG A 280 7.62 -11.69 1.34
CA ARG A 280 7.07 -10.56 0.57
C ARG A 280 5.56 -10.69 0.41
N MET A 281 5.08 -11.88 0.08
CA MET A 281 3.64 -12.16 -0.08
C MET A 281 2.88 -11.99 1.25
N GLU A 282 3.41 -12.50 2.36
CA GLU A 282 2.80 -12.32 3.69
C GLU A 282 2.73 -10.84 4.14
N LEU A 283 3.73 -10.03 3.78
CA LEU A 283 3.72 -8.60 4.10
C LEU A 283 2.80 -7.80 3.20
N LEU A 284 2.72 -8.12 1.92
CA LEU A 284 1.76 -7.50 1.00
C LEU A 284 0.31 -7.81 1.41
N GLU A 285 0.06 -9.02 1.90
CA GLU A 285 -1.25 -9.41 2.45
C GLU A 285 -1.59 -8.63 3.73
N LYS A 286 -0.61 -8.31 4.58
CA LYS A 286 -0.81 -7.45 5.76
C LYS A 286 -0.96 -5.96 5.44
N ILE A 287 -0.34 -5.48 4.36
CA ILE A 287 -0.38 -4.08 3.94
C ILE A 287 -1.64 -3.78 3.12
N SER A 288 -2.24 -4.80 2.49
CA SER A 288 -3.56 -4.65 1.90
C SER A 288 -4.54 -4.26 3.01
N PRO A 289 -5.16 -3.06 2.96
CA PRO A 289 -6.26 -2.79 3.86
C PRO A 289 -7.27 -3.91 3.62
N LYS A 290 -7.71 -4.58 4.70
CA LYS A 290 -8.98 -5.30 4.64
C LYS A 290 -9.98 -4.26 4.16
N GLU A 291 -10.37 -4.35 2.89
CA GLU A 291 -11.57 -3.72 2.41
C GLU A 291 -12.66 -4.26 3.33
N ASP A 292 -13.04 -3.43 4.31
CA ASP A 292 -14.09 -3.72 5.25
C ASP A 292 -15.35 -3.94 4.42
N GLU A 293 -15.66 -5.22 4.28
CA GLU A 293 -16.93 -5.77 3.86
C GLU A 293 -18.04 -5.04 4.62
N LYS A 294 -18.82 -4.25 3.88
CA LYS A 294 -20.09 -3.69 4.34
C LYS A 294 -21.14 -3.78 3.26
#